data_AF-A0A5Q5BKW4-F1
#
_entry.id   AF-A0A5Q5BKW4-F1
#
_cell.length_a   1.000
_cell.length_b   1.000
_cell.length_c   1.000
_cell.angle_alpha   90.00
_cell.angle_beta   90.00
_cell.angle_gamma   90.00
#
_symmetry.space_group_name_H-M   'P 1'
#
loop_
_entity.id
_entity.type
_entity.pdbx_description
1 polymer ?
#
loop_
_entity_poly.entity_id
_entity_poly.type
_entity_poly.pdbx_seq_one_letter_code
_entity_poly.pdbx_strand_id
1 'polypeptide(L)'
;MRLENEVGPDVTTAEANRKPEPHHAAGTADYIAGLRRRRAATYRLPVLACGCADPWTCRHHTKHGSVTDQFVDGYRDAAEHLLASGLTPPPNLPAMRAMWKRGGHDQRLAVRIAELWQVAAA
;
A
#
# COMPACT_ATOMS: atom_id res chain seq x y z
N MET A 1 -66.02 -5.66 -22.53
CA MET A 1 -65.11 -6.46 -21.68
C MET A 1 -64.16 -5.48 -20.99
N ARG A 2 -64.49 -5.06 -19.76
CA ARG A 2 -63.66 -4.21 -18.90
C ARG A 2 -63.32 -5.06 -17.68
N LEU A 3 -62.04 -5.30 -17.44
CA LEU A 3 -61.52 -5.96 -16.25
C LEU A 3 -61.46 -4.92 -15.14
N GLU A 4 -62.22 -5.09 -14.07
CA GLU A 4 -62.11 -4.27 -12.87
C GLU A 4 -60.95 -4.81 -12.02
N ASN A 5 -59.95 -3.97 -11.79
CA ASN A 5 -58.77 -4.29 -10.99
C ASN A 5 -59.15 -4.41 -9.51
N GLU A 6 -58.78 -5.52 -8.89
CA GLU A 6 -58.92 -5.75 -7.45
C GLU A 6 -58.06 -4.77 -6.65
N VAL A 7 -58.70 -4.05 -5.73
CA VAL A 7 -58.06 -3.14 -4.78
C VAL A 7 -57.36 -3.97 -3.70
N GLY A 8 -56.03 -3.96 -3.71
CA GLY A 8 -55.19 -4.60 -2.69
C GLY A 8 -55.37 -3.96 -1.30
N PRO A 9 -55.02 -4.68 -0.21
CA PRO A 9 -55.35 -4.26 1.15
C PRO A 9 -54.69 -2.94 1.54
N ASP A 10 -55.53 -2.04 2.08
CA ASP A 10 -55.19 -0.73 2.62
C ASP A 10 -54.28 -0.88 3.86
N VAL A 11 -52.98 -0.70 3.65
CA VAL A 11 -52.00 -0.61 4.75
C VAL A 11 -52.30 0.67 5.50
N THR A 12 -52.87 0.54 6.70
CA THR A 12 -53.24 1.68 7.54
C THR A 12 -52.08 2.66 7.66
N THR A 13 -52.38 3.96 7.61
CA THR A 13 -51.40 5.05 7.60
C THR A 13 -50.43 5.00 8.79
N ALA A 14 -50.78 4.28 9.87
CA ALA A 14 -49.92 4.04 11.02
C ALA A 14 -48.73 3.10 10.75
N GLU A 15 -48.89 2.08 9.89
CA GLU A 15 -47.78 1.21 9.47
C GLU A 15 -46.84 1.92 8.49
N ALA A 16 -47.40 2.73 7.58
CA ALA A 16 -46.62 3.54 6.64
C ALA A 16 -45.77 4.63 7.33
N ASN A 17 -46.17 5.06 8.53
CA ASN A 17 -45.49 6.12 9.29
C ASN A 17 -44.62 5.60 10.44
N ARG A 18 -44.42 4.28 10.54
CA ARG A 18 -43.46 3.71 11.49
C ARG A 18 -42.05 4.12 11.07
N LYS A 19 -41.42 5.03 11.84
CA LYS A 19 -40.00 5.36 11.66
C LYS A 19 -39.19 4.06 11.62
N PRO A 20 -38.29 3.86 10.64
CA PRO A 20 -37.39 2.72 10.66
C PRO A 20 -36.60 2.75 11.96
N GLU A 21 -36.52 1.61 12.64
CA GLU A 21 -35.70 1.47 13.82
C GLU A 21 -34.25 1.86 13.49
N PRO A 22 -33.48 2.45 14.41
CA PRO A 22 -32.14 2.94 14.10
C PRO A 22 -31.17 1.77 13.82
N HIS A 23 -31.07 1.36 12.56
CA HIS A 23 -30.27 0.21 12.11
C HIS A 23 -28.75 0.42 12.14
N HIS A 24 -28.22 1.51 12.72
CA HIS A 24 -26.85 1.97 12.43
C HIS A 24 -25.94 2.29 13.63
N ALA A 25 -26.45 2.27 14.87
CA ALA A 25 -25.61 2.48 16.05
C ALA A 25 -24.78 1.23 16.42
N ALA A 26 -25.39 0.04 16.37
CA ALA A 26 -24.72 -1.23 16.65
C ALA A 26 -23.59 -1.53 15.65
N GLY A 27 -23.85 -1.35 14.34
CA GLY A 27 -22.83 -1.57 13.30
C GLY A 27 -21.62 -0.66 13.43
N THR A 28 -21.81 0.61 13.82
CA THR A 28 -20.69 1.56 13.99
C THR A 28 -19.87 1.21 15.23
N ALA A 29 -20.52 0.91 16.36
CA ALA A 29 -19.84 0.52 17.60
C ALA A 29 -19.07 -0.80 17.43
N ASP A 30 -19.68 -1.79 16.78
CA ASP A 30 -19.07 -3.09 16.50
C ASP A 30 -17.91 -2.97 15.49
N TYR A 31 -18.06 -2.11 14.48
CA TYR A 31 -16.99 -1.79 13.53
C TYR A 31 -15.79 -1.15 14.24
N ILE A 32 -16.03 -0.16 15.10
CA ILE A 32 -14.98 0.48 15.91
C ILE A 32 -14.33 -0.54 16.85
N ALA A 33 -15.12 -1.38 17.52
CA ALA A 33 -14.61 -2.42 18.39
C ALA A 33 -13.76 -3.44 17.62
N GLY A 34 -14.17 -3.83 16.42
CA GLY A 34 -13.41 -4.68 15.51
C GLY A 34 -12.08 -4.06 15.07
N LEU A 35 -12.07 -2.76 14.73
CA LEU A 35 -10.82 -2.03 14.44
C LEU A 35 -9.89 -1.99 15.66
N ARG A 36 -10.43 -1.73 16.87
CA ARG A 36 -9.65 -1.72 18.11
C ARG A 36 -9.02 -3.09 18.39
N ARG A 37 -9.77 -4.18 18.21
CA ARG A 37 -9.24 -5.56 18.37
C ARG A 37 -8.10 -5.86 17.39
N ARG A 38 -8.27 -5.49 16.11
CA ARG A 38 -7.22 -5.66 15.08
C ARG A 38 -5.96 -4.88 15.44
N ARG A 39 -6.11 -3.61 15.83
CA ARG A 39 -4.99 -2.77 16.30
C ARG A 39 -4.29 -3.36 17.53
N ALA A 40 -5.06 -3.86 18.50
CA ALA A 40 -4.52 -4.51 19.69
C ALA A 40 -3.73 -5.79 19.36
N ALA A 41 -4.18 -6.56 18.37
CA ALA A 41 -3.46 -7.75 17.91
C ALA A 41 -2.10 -7.39 17.27
N THR A 42 -2.00 -6.29 16.52
CA THR A 42 -0.73 -5.81 15.95
C THR A 42 0.31 -5.52 17.04
N TYR A 43 -0.09 -5.02 18.22
CA TYR A 43 0.83 -4.76 19.34
C TYR A 43 1.36 -6.04 20.03
N ARG A 44 0.83 -7.22 19.70
CA ARG A 44 1.33 -8.51 20.23
C ARG A 44 2.44 -9.11 19.38
N LEU A 45 2.75 -8.52 18.23
CA LEU A 45 3.90 -8.94 17.44
C LEU A 45 5.18 -8.73 18.26
N PRO A 46 6.13 -9.68 18.19
CA PRO A 46 7.41 -9.51 18.85
C PRO A 46 8.07 -8.24 18.36
N VAL A 47 8.61 -7.47 19.31
CA VAL A 47 9.33 -6.24 19.00
C VAL A 47 10.55 -6.58 18.14
N LEU A 48 10.77 -5.80 17.08
CA LEU A 48 11.96 -5.92 16.25
C LEU A 48 13.23 -5.76 17.09
N ALA A 49 14.36 -6.27 16.59
CA ALA A 49 15.66 -6.10 17.27
C ALA A 49 16.01 -4.62 17.57
N CYS A 50 15.46 -3.68 16.79
CA CYS A 50 15.62 -2.24 17.01
C CYS A 50 14.68 -1.64 18.07
N GLY A 51 13.86 -2.46 18.76
CA GLY A 51 12.92 -1.99 19.78
C GLY A 51 11.59 -1.44 19.24
N CYS A 52 11.37 -1.46 17.91
CA CYS A 52 10.12 -1.01 17.30
C CYS A 52 9.12 -2.18 17.14
N ALA A 53 7.83 -1.94 17.41
CA ALA A 53 6.79 -2.95 17.25
C ALA A 53 6.35 -3.15 15.79
N ASP A 54 6.36 -2.07 15.00
CA ASP A 54 5.93 -2.09 13.61
C ASP A 54 7.11 -1.78 12.67
N PRO A 55 7.45 -2.71 11.74
CA PRO A 55 8.47 -2.46 10.72
C PRO A 55 8.19 -1.26 9.83
N TRP A 56 6.92 -0.99 9.49
CA TRP A 56 6.56 0.05 8.54
C TRP A 56 6.77 1.46 9.11
N THR A 57 6.38 1.67 10.36
CA THR A 57 6.58 2.96 11.07
C THR A 57 7.92 3.08 11.80
N CYS A 58 8.70 2.00 11.87
CA CYS A 58 10.02 2.00 12.50
C CYS A 58 10.95 2.98 11.79
N ARG A 59 11.41 4.07 12.42
CA ARG A 59 12.37 5.00 11.79
C ARG A 59 13.84 4.56 11.89
N HIS A 60 14.13 3.40 12.45
CA HIS A 60 15.52 2.91 12.53
C HIS A 60 16.07 2.48 11.16
N HIS A 61 15.20 2.14 10.19
CA HIS A 61 15.64 1.85 8.83
C HIS A 61 16.33 3.05 8.17
N THR A 62 16.02 4.30 8.55
CA THR A 62 16.68 5.49 7.99
C THR A 62 18.05 5.76 8.61
N LYS A 63 18.38 5.14 9.76
CA LYS A 63 19.69 5.28 10.41
C LYS A 63 20.77 4.39 9.78
N HIS A 64 20.38 3.35 9.03
CA HIS A 64 21.29 2.50 8.27
C HIS A 64 21.64 3.13 6.92
N GLY A 65 21.91 4.45 6.91
CA GLY A 65 22.07 5.30 5.72
C GLY A 65 23.26 4.97 4.80
N SER A 66 23.94 3.84 5.01
CA SER A 66 24.92 3.30 4.08
C SER A 66 24.21 2.39 3.08
N VAL A 67 24.25 2.78 1.81
CA VAL A 67 24.02 1.84 0.69
C VAL A 67 25.00 0.68 0.84
N THR A 68 24.50 -0.49 1.24
CA THR A 68 25.31 -1.71 1.34
C THR A 68 25.47 -2.35 -0.04
N ASP A 69 26.47 -3.21 -0.20
CA ASP A 69 26.66 -3.91 -1.46
C ASP A 69 25.45 -4.78 -1.83
N GLN A 70 24.81 -5.41 -0.85
CA GLN A 70 23.60 -6.22 -1.05
C GLN A 70 22.41 -5.37 -1.49
N PHE A 71 22.30 -4.13 -1.01
CA PHE A 71 21.28 -3.21 -1.46
C PHE A 71 21.47 -2.83 -2.93
N VAL A 72 22.72 -2.61 -3.35
CA VAL A 72 23.06 -2.31 -4.74
C VAL A 72 22.75 -3.50 -5.64
N ASP A 73 23.14 -4.71 -5.23
CA ASP A 73 22.88 -5.93 -5.99
C ASP A 73 21.38 -6.18 -6.15
N GLY A 74 20.61 -6.06 -5.07
CA GLY A 74 19.16 -6.21 -5.12
C GLY A 74 18.48 -5.16 -6.03
N TYR A 75 18.96 -3.92 -6.02
CA TYR A 75 18.46 -2.90 -6.95
C TYR A 75 18.82 -3.22 -8.40
N ARG A 76 20.05 -3.66 -8.69
CA ARG A 76 20.50 -4.07 -10.03
C ARG A 76 19.60 -5.18 -10.58
N ASP A 77 19.42 -6.25 -9.82
CA ASP A 77 18.67 -7.43 -10.24
C ASP A 77 17.18 -7.08 -10.48
N ALA A 78 16.60 -6.24 -9.61
CA ALA A 78 15.24 -5.73 -9.80
C ALA A 78 15.13 -4.84 -11.05
N ALA A 79 16.11 -3.98 -11.30
CA ALA A 79 16.11 -3.11 -12.47
C ALA A 79 16.22 -3.89 -13.78
N GLU A 80 17.07 -4.92 -13.82
CA GLU A 80 17.17 -5.83 -14.96
C GLU A 80 15.86 -6.58 -15.21
N HIS A 81 15.23 -7.09 -14.15
CA HIS A 81 13.94 -7.77 -14.26
C HIS A 81 12.84 -6.86 -14.82
N LEU A 82 12.77 -5.62 -14.33
CA LEU A 82 11.79 -4.63 -14.83
C LEU A 82 12.06 -4.32 -16.31
N LEU A 83 13.30 -4.07 -16.70
CA LEU A 83 13.66 -3.82 -18.10
C LEU A 83 13.37 -5.01 -19.00
N ALA A 84 13.65 -6.23 -18.55
CA ALA A 84 13.32 -7.47 -19.27
C ALA A 84 11.80 -7.64 -19.43
N SER A 85 11.02 -7.12 -18.49
CA SER A 85 9.55 -7.10 -18.52
C SER A 85 8.98 -5.90 -19.30
N GLY A 86 9.82 -5.07 -19.93
CA GLY A 86 9.40 -3.86 -20.66
C GLY A 86 8.97 -2.69 -19.75
N LEU A 87 9.27 -2.76 -18.46
CA LEU A 87 8.97 -1.72 -17.48
C LEU A 87 10.21 -0.87 -17.20
N THR A 88 10.00 0.43 -17.00
CA THR A 88 11.07 1.35 -16.65
C THR A 88 11.33 1.31 -15.14
N PRO A 89 12.53 0.92 -14.67
CA PRO A 89 12.82 0.86 -13.24
C PRO A 89 12.91 2.26 -12.63
N PRO A 90 12.36 2.50 -11.43
CA PRO A 90 12.41 3.82 -10.79
C PRO A 90 13.83 4.19 -10.36
N PRO A 91 14.24 5.48 -10.46
CA PRO A 91 15.62 5.88 -10.24
C PRO A 91 15.94 5.91 -8.74
N ASN A 92 16.98 5.19 -8.35
CA ASN A 92 17.55 5.23 -7.00
C ASN A 92 18.96 5.80 -7.05
N LEU A 93 19.10 7.12 -6.85
CA LEU A 93 20.38 7.82 -7.00
C LEU A 93 21.51 7.24 -6.14
N PRO A 94 21.32 6.91 -4.85
CA PRO A 94 22.36 6.25 -4.06
C PRO A 94 22.87 4.93 -4.66
N ALA A 95 21.96 4.04 -5.08
CA ALA A 95 22.33 2.77 -5.72
C ALA A 95 22.98 2.98 -7.08
N MET A 96 22.42 3.86 -7.93
CA MET A 96 22.95 4.16 -9.26
C MET A 96 24.35 4.76 -9.20
N ARG A 97 24.64 5.64 -8.23
CA ARG A 97 26.00 6.18 -8.01
C ARG A 97 26.98 5.09 -7.57
N ALA A 98 26.54 4.14 -6.75
CA ALA A 98 27.37 3.00 -6.36
C ALA A 98 27.66 2.08 -7.56
N MET A 99 26.63 1.76 -8.37
CA MET A 99 26.76 1.00 -9.62
C MET A 99 27.72 1.68 -10.61
N TRP A 100 27.61 3.00 -10.78
CA TRP A 100 28.53 3.77 -11.64
C TRP A 100 29.99 3.60 -11.20
N LYS A 101 30.26 3.70 -9.90
CA LYS A 101 31.61 3.52 -9.34
C LYS A 101 32.15 2.09 -9.52
N ARG A 102 31.28 1.07 -9.52
CA ARG A 102 31.67 -0.33 -9.75
C ARG A 102 32.10 -0.60 -11.20
N GLY A 103 31.66 0.22 -12.15
CA GLY A 103 32.04 0.10 -13.56
C GLY A 103 31.31 -1.05 -14.27
N GLY A 104 31.76 -1.35 -15.50
CA GLY A 104 31.33 -2.51 -16.25
C GLY A 104 29.83 -2.55 -16.54
N HIS A 105 29.19 -3.68 -16.22
CA HIS A 105 27.76 -3.89 -16.46
C HIS A 105 26.88 -2.99 -15.58
N ASP A 106 27.20 -2.90 -14.29
CA ASP A 106 26.51 -2.05 -13.33
C ASP A 106 26.49 -0.59 -13.81
N GLN A 107 27.63 -0.08 -14.30
CA GLN A 107 27.71 1.29 -14.82
C GLN A 107 26.83 1.50 -16.06
N ARG A 108 26.85 0.58 -17.03
CA ARG A 108 25.99 0.68 -18.23
C ARG A 108 24.51 0.66 -17.88
N LEU A 109 24.12 -0.18 -16.93
CA LEU A 109 22.75 -0.23 -16.44
C LEU A 109 22.36 1.08 -15.77
N ALA A 110 23.21 1.66 -14.92
CA ALA A 110 22.95 2.95 -14.29
C ALA A 110 22.76 4.08 -15.31
N VAL A 111 23.57 4.13 -16.38
CA VAL A 111 23.40 5.10 -17.48
C VAL A 111 22.06 4.91 -18.17
N ARG A 112 21.72 3.68 -18.56
CA ARG A 112 20.46 3.38 -19.23
C ARG A 112 19.25 3.83 -18.41
N ILE A 113 19.28 3.60 -17.09
CA ILE A 113 18.20 4.05 -16.20
C ILE A 113 18.13 5.58 -16.15
N ALA A 114 19.27 6.27 -16.10
CA ALA A 114 19.30 7.74 -16.11
C ALA A 114 18.73 8.32 -17.42
N GLU A 115 19.06 7.72 -18.57
CA GLU A 115 18.53 8.10 -19.88
C GLU A 115 17.01 7.90 -19.98
N LEU A 116 16.51 6.75 -19.50
CA LEU A 116 15.07 6.46 -19.51
C LEU A 116 14.26 7.47 -18.69
N TRP A 117 14.84 7.99 -17.61
CA TRP A 117 14.19 8.99 -16.77
C TRP A 117 14.51 10.43 -17.14
N GLN A 118 15.37 10.67 -18.13
CA GLN A 118 15.88 12.01 -18.45
C GLN A 118 16.45 12.72 -17.21
N VAL A 119 16.99 11.94 -16.26
CA VAL A 119 17.68 12.49 -15.08
C VAL A 119 19.08 12.88 -15.55
N ALA A 120 19.13 14.00 -16.28
CA ALA A 120 20.39 14.66 -16.57
C ALA A 120 20.99 15.11 -15.24
N ALA A 121 22.26 14.76 -15.00
CA ALA A 121 23.03 15.34 -13.91
C ALA A 121 23.14 16.84 -14.15
N ALA A 122 22.38 17.63 -13.39
CA ALA A 122 22.62 19.07 -13.21
C ALA A 122 23.68 19.29 -12.14
#